data_AF-A0A1G8NK88-F1
#
_entry.id   AF-A0A1G8NK88-F1
#
_cell.length_a   1.000
_cell.length_b   1.000
_cell.length_c   1.000
_cell.angle_alpha   90.00
_cell.angle_beta   90.00
_cell.angle_gamma   90.00
#
_symmetry.space_group_name_H-M   'P 1'
#
loop_
_entity.id
_entity.type
_entity.pdbx_description
1 polymer ?
#
loop_
_entity_poly.entity_id
_entity_poly.type
_entity_poly.pdbx_seq_one_letter_code
_entity_poly.pdbx_strand_id
1 'polypeptide(L)'
;MHAYYSLRAGSNPNPSGLPLADVIDLFTRVFALLRQDGYFDEAFGFTCVDAGDVDGKVRDVGLEILLNVRKKGLWPIEEAASMYKEDDLFDMIEFLFQYVSKPVDGTMHSYAGCGMHWETFNKRDGQQDFREKINAVLSHYEKRFALSENGQVLHEPESGFEPIFNADIPSDDANVSGRVAAATLQYRRHGATIADRRQAVRELADVLEYLRPKMKELITSKDEADLFNIANNFGVRHHNEKQKTGYDASLWLSWMFYYYLSTIHVVLRKMRRE
;
A
#
# COMPACT_ATOMS: atom_id res chain seq x y z
N MET A 1 -20.54 4.25 -3.33
CA MET A 1 -20.09 3.85 -4.67
C MET A 1 -21.25 3.17 -5.39
N HIS A 2 -21.46 3.44 -6.69
CA HIS A 2 -22.52 2.80 -7.47
C HIS A 2 -22.07 1.39 -7.90
N ALA A 3 -22.81 0.35 -7.54
CA ALA A 3 -22.56 -1.00 -8.03
C ALA A 3 -23.41 -1.24 -9.29
N TYR A 4 -22.83 -1.64 -10.42
CA TYR A 4 -23.56 -1.94 -11.66
C TYR A 4 -24.48 -3.16 -11.52
N TYR A 5 -25.52 -3.25 -12.36
CA TYR A 5 -26.60 -4.24 -12.21
C TYR A 5 -26.11 -5.69 -12.07
N SER A 6 -25.18 -6.15 -12.91
CA SER A 6 -24.69 -7.55 -12.87
C SER A 6 -23.96 -7.88 -11.58
N LEU A 7 -23.28 -6.90 -10.95
CA LEU A 7 -22.62 -7.08 -9.65
C LEU A 7 -23.68 -7.25 -8.55
N ARG A 8 -24.75 -6.46 -8.61
CA ARG A 8 -25.87 -6.57 -7.65
C ARG A 8 -26.68 -7.86 -7.86
N ALA A 9 -26.84 -8.29 -9.10
CA ALA A 9 -27.57 -9.50 -9.48
C ALA A 9 -26.74 -10.78 -9.32
N GLY A 10 -25.45 -10.68 -8.99
CA GLY A 10 -24.55 -11.84 -8.85
C GLY A 10 -24.22 -12.54 -10.17
N SER A 11 -24.49 -11.92 -11.32
CA SER A 11 -24.27 -12.48 -12.65
C SER A 11 -23.00 -11.92 -13.33
N ASN A 12 -22.19 -11.17 -12.60
CA ASN A 12 -20.94 -10.62 -13.12
C ASN A 12 -19.90 -11.75 -13.26
N PRO A 13 -19.12 -11.79 -14.36
CA PRO A 13 -18.11 -12.84 -14.56
C PRO A 13 -16.94 -12.78 -13.56
N ASN A 14 -16.70 -11.63 -12.95
CA ASN A 14 -15.56 -11.34 -12.08
C ASN A 14 -16.04 -10.89 -10.68
N PRO A 15 -16.80 -11.73 -9.94
CA PRO A 15 -17.40 -11.34 -8.66
C PRO A 15 -16.37 -11.08 -7.56
N SER A 16 -15.17 -11.65 -7.68
CA SER A 16 -14.06 -11.48 -6.74
C SER A 16 -13.08 -10.37 -7.15
N GLY A 17 -13.30 -9.72 -8.30
CA GLY A 17 -12.35 -8.79 -8.91
C GLY A 17 -11.75 -9.34 -10.21
N LEU A 18 -10.94 -8.51 -10.86
CA LEU A 18 -10.27 -8.79 -12.12
C LEU A 18 -8.94 -9.52 -11.90
N PRO A 19 -8.53 -10.41 -12.82
CA PRO A 19 -7.20 -11.00 -12.80
C PRO A 19 -6.11 -9.96 -13.10
N LEU A 20 -4.86 -10.29 -12.79
CA LEU A 20 -3.71 -9.38 -12.93
C LEU A 20 -3.57 -8.78 -14.34
N ALA A 21 -3.78 -9.59 -15.40
CA ALA A 21 -3.65 -9.13 -16.78
C ALA A 21 -4.60 -7.97 -17.11
N ASP A 22 -5.88 -8.09 -16.71
CA ASP A 22 -6.87 -7.03 -16.92
C ASP A 22 -6.56 -5.77 -16.09
N VAL A 23 -5.97 -5.94 -14.90
CA VAL A 23 -5.54 -4.81 -14.05
C VAL A 23 -4.34 -4.10 -14.65
N ILE A 24 -3.40 -4.82 -15.26
CA ILE A 24 -2.29 -4.26 -16.01
C ILE A 24 -2.82 -3.43 -17.19
N ASP A 25 -3.82 -3.91 -17.92
CA ASP A 25 -4.43 -3.14 -19.02
C ASP A 25 -5.07 -1.83 -18.53
N LEU A 26 -5.78 -1.87 -17.40
CA LEU A 26 -6.33 -0.68 -16.76
C LEU A 26 -5.23 0.28 -16.28
N PHE A 27 -4.15 -0.25 -15.71
CA PHE A 27 -2.97 0.53 -15.30
C PHE A 27 -2.32 1.22 -16.49
N THR A 28 -2.02 0.48 -17.57
CA THR A 28 -1.42 1.03 -18.79
C THR A 28 -2.27 2.14 -19.38
N ARG A 29 -3.60 1.98 -19.39
CA ARG A 29 -4.53 3.05 -19.80
C ARG A 29 -4.41 4.29 -18.92
N VAL A 30 -4.37 4.13 -17.60
CA VAL A 30 -4.24 5.27 -16.67
C VAL A 30 -2.89 5.95 -16.80
N PHE A 31 -1.80 5.18 -16.94
CA PHE A 31 -0.46 5.71 -17.19
C PHE A 31 -0.42 6.52 -18.49
N ALA A 32 -0.96 5.98 -19.59
CA ALA A 32 -0.99 6.67 -20.88
C ALA A 32 -1.73 8.01 -20.81
N LEU A 33 -2.87 8.07 -20.10
CA LEU A 33 -3.61 9.31 -19.88
C LEU A 33 -2.80 10.33 -19.07
N LEU A 34 -2.18 9.89 -17.97
CA LEU A 34 -1.34 10.77 -17.14
C LEU A 34 -0.12 11.29 -17.92
N ARG A 35 0.51 10.43 -18.73
CA ARG A 35 1.61 10.81 -19.62
C ARG A 35 1.15 11.84 -20.65
N GLN A 36 0.01 11.60 -21.29
CA GLN A 36 -0.56 12.55 -22.25
C GLN A 36 -0.91 13.91 -21.61
N ASP A 37 -1.40 13.88 -20.37
CA ASP A 37 -1.74 15.09 -19.61
C ASP A 37 -0.50 15.80 -19.04
N GLY A 38 0.70 15.24 -19.21
CA GLY A 38 1.99 15.85 -18.84
C GLY A 38 2.45 15.59 -17.40
N TYR A 39 1.82 14.65 -16.68
CA TYR A 39 2.15 14.35 -15.28
C TYR A 39 3.56 13.79 -15.06
N PHE A 40 4.25 13.44 -16.13
CA PHE A 40 5.61 12.91 -16.10
C PHE A 40 6.62 13.76 -16.87
N ASP A 41 6.22 14.86 -17.49
CA ASP A 41 7.07 15.65 -18.38
C ASP A 41 8.25 16.28 -17.63
N GLU A 42 8.03 16.73 -16.39
CA GLU A 42 9.10 17.25 -15.54
C GLU A 42 10.21 16.23 -15.31
N ALA A 43 9.84 14.96 -15.15
CA ALA A 43 10.75 13.88 -14.83
C ALA A 43 11.34 13.23 -16.07
N PHE A 44 10.51 12.85 -17.03
CA PHE A 44 10.89 12.00 -18.16
C PHE A 44 10.96 12.75 -19.50
N GLY A 45 10.57 14.02 -19.52
CA GLY A 45 10.56 14.82 -20.73
C GLY A 45 9.36 14.51 -21.63
N PHE A 46 9.35 15.16 -22.79
CA PHE A 46 8.29 15.05 -23.80
C PHE A 46 8.86 15.25 -25.20
N THR A 47 8.12 14.85 -26.23
CA THR A 47 8.53 15.04 -27.62
C THR A 47 7.84 16.26 -28.23
N CYS A 48 8.62 17.13 -28.87
CA CYS A 48 8.16 18.31 -29.58
C CYS A 48 8.50 18.21 -31.07
N VAL A 49 7.60 18.66 -31.94
CA VAL A 49 7.79 18.63 -33.40
C VAL A 49 8.98 19.48 -33.89
N ASP A 50 9.32 20.54 -33.15
CA ASP A 50 10.41 21.46 -33.49
C ASP A 50 11.73 21.09 -32.81
N ALA A 51 11.67 20.64 -31.56
CA ALA A 51 12.84 20.38 -30.73
C ALA A 51 13.26 18.90 -30.69
N GLY A 52 12.43 17.99 -31.22
CA GLY A 52 12.60 16.56 -31.01
C GLY A 52 12.30 16.18 -29.56
N ASP A 53 13.07 15.25 -28.99
CA ASP A 53 12.91 14.86 -27.60
C ASP A 53 13.51 15.94 -26.68
N VAL A 54 12.66 16.47 -25.80
CA VAL A 54 13.01 17.43 -24.76
C VAL A 54 13.25 16.65 -23.48
N ASP A 55 14.48 16.67 -22.99
CA ASP A 55 14.88 15.95 -21.78
C ASP A 55 14.13 16.43 -20.53
N GLY A 56 13.66 15.48 -19.72
CA GLY A 56 13.26 15.73 -18.34
C GLY A 56 14.45 15.69 -17.37
N LYS A 57 14.15 15.72 -16.06
CA LYS A 57 15.18 15.57 -15.01
C LYS A 57 15.91 14.21 -15.05
N VAL A 58 15.25 13.17 -15.55
CA VAL A 58 15.78 11.81 -15.72
C VAL A 58 16.10 11.61 -17.18
N ARG A 59 17.38 11.43 -17.50
CA ARG A 59 17.86 11.26 -18.89
C ARG A 59 17.58 9.88 -19.48
N ASP A 60 17.74 8.83 -18.68
CA ASP A 60 17.50 7.45 -19.10
C ASP A 60 16.61 6.77 -18.06
N VAL A 61 15.32 6.71 -18.36
CA VAL A 61 14.32 6.13 -17.46
C VAL A 61 14.58 4.64 -17.22
N GLY A 62 15.07 3.91 -18.23
CA GLY A 62 15.38 2.49 -18.10
C GLY A 62 16.52 2.23 -17.13
N LEU A 63 17.58 3.05 -17.18
CA LEU A 63 18.69 2.98 -16.21
C LEU A 63 18.29 3.49 -14.84
N GLU A 64 17.40 4.49 -14.75
CA GLU A 64 16.87 4.97 -13.47
C GLU A 64 16.04 3.88 -12.77
N ILE A 65 15.22 3.14 -13.52
CA ILE A 65 14.50 1.95 -13.00
C ILE A 65 15.49 0.88 -12.58
N LEU A 66 16.53 0.61 -13.37
CA LEU A 66 17.55 -0.37 -12.99
C LEU A 66 18.26 0.02 -11.69
N LEU A 67 18.53 1.31 -11.48
CA LEU A 67 19.19 1.81 -10.29
C LEU A 67 18.30 1.65 -9.03
N ASN A 68 17.03 2.00 -9.13
CA ASN A 68 16.11 2.05 -7.99
C ASN A 68 15.41 0.70 -7.73
N VAL A 69 14.90 0.07 -8.78
CA VAL A 69 14.09 -1.17 -8.73
C VAL A 69 14.96 -2.42 -8.91
N ARG A 70 16.16 -2.29 -9.50
CA ARG A 70 17.08 -3.41 -9.78
C ARG A 70 16.52 -4.46 -10.74
N LYS A 71 15.64 -4.02 -11.64
CA LYS A 71 15.04 -4.82 -12.72
C LYS A 71 15.28 -4.17 -14.08
N LYS A 72 15.35 -4.99 -15.13
CA LYS A 72 15.45 -4.55 -16.53
C LYS A 72 14.18 -4.95 -17.28
N GLY A 73 13.94 -4.29 -18.42
CA GLY A 73 12.82 -4.64 -19.29
C GLY A 73 11.46 -4.23 -18.75
N LEU A 74 11.42 -3.24 -17.84
CA LEU A 74 10.17 -2.65 -17.36
C LEU A 74 9.78 -1.38 -18.12
N TRP A 75 10.66 -0.83 -18.97
CA TRP A 75 10.42 0.39 -19.72
C TRP A 75 10.80 0.20 -21.20
N PRO A 76 10.07 0.79 -22.16
CA PRO A 76 8.84 1.58 -22.00
C PRO A 76 7.65 0.76 -21.50
N ILE A 77 6.76 1.38 -20.71
CA ILE A 77 5.60 0.68 -20.11
C ILE A 77 4.68 0.12 -21.20
N GLU A 78 4.47 0.88 -22.28
CA GLU A 78 3.60 0.51 -23.40
C GLU A 78 4.04 -0.79 -24.09
N GLU A 79 5.34 -1.10 -24.05
CA GLU A 79 5.92 -2.31 -24.65
C GLU A 79 6.05 -3.44 -23.63
N ALA A 80 6.41 -3.11 -22.39
CA ALA A 80 6.78 -4.08 -21.37
C ALA A 80 5.60 -4.57 -20.51
N ALA A 81 4.55 -3.75 -20.32
CA ALA A 81 3.50 -4.00 -19.33
C ALA A 81 2.81 -5.34 -19.51
N SER A 82 2.58 -5.78 -20.75
CA SER A 82 1.95 -7.07 -21.05
C SER A 82 2.66 -8.29 -20.46
N MET A 83 3.95 -8.15 -20.14
CA MET A 83 4.80 -9.20 -19.55
C MET A 83 5.02 -9.03 -18.06
N TYR A 84 4.45 -8.00 -17.43
CA TYR A 84 4.63 -7.73 -16.01
C TYR A 84 4.07 -8.86 -15.16
N LYS A 85 4.84 -9.22 -14.15
CA LYS A 85 4.34 -9.94 -12.99
C LYS A 85 3.78 -8.94 -11.97
N GLU A 86 3.11 -9.46 -10.95
CA GLU A 86 2.53 -8.63 -9.90
C GLU A 86 3.56 -7.68 -9.25
N ASP A 87 4.75 -8.22 -8.92
CA ASP A 87 5.84 -7.42 -8.35
C ASP A 87 6.31 -6.33 -9.33
N ASP A 88 6.30 -6.59 -10.64
CA ASP A 88 6.71 -5.62 -11.65
C ASP A 88 5.69 -4.47 -11.77
N LEU A 89 4.39 -4.80 -11.72
CA LEU A 89 3.32 -3.79 -11.69
C LEU A 89 3.46 -2.89 -10.46
N PHE A 90 3.65 -3.48 -9.27
CA PHE A 90 3.72 -2.71 -8.04
C PHE A 90 5.01 -1.89 -7.95
N ASP A 91 6.16 -2.45 -8.34
CA ASP A 91 7.41 -1.69 -8.42
C ASP A 91 7.27 -0.49 -9.35
N MET A 92 6.63 -0.66 -10.51
CA MET A 92 6.40 0.43 -11.45
C MET A 92 5.42 1.47 -10.92
N ILE A 93 4.37 1.08 -10.20
CA ILE A 93 3.48 2.02 -9.51
C ILE A 93 4.25 2.85 -8.48
N GLU A 94 5.04 2.22 -7.61
CA GLU A 94 5.82 2.92 -6.59
C GLU A 94 6.89 3.82 -7.22
N PHE A 95 7.57 3.34 -8.25
CA PHE A 95 8.54 4.12 -9.03
C PHE A 95 7.89 5.37 -9.62
N LEU A 96 6.78 5.23 -10.35
CA LEU A 96 6.09 6.37 -10.94
C LEU A 96 5.59 7.37 -9.89
N PHE A 97 5.15 6.92 -8.72
CA PHE A 97 4.78 7.81 -7.61
C PHE A 97 5.95 8.69 -7.15
N GLN A 98 7.20 8.21 -7.22
CA GLN A 98 8.38 9.01 -6.91
C GLN A 98 8.65 10.11 -7.93
N TYR A 99 8.19 9.98 -9.18
CA TYR A 99 8.49 10.91 -10.28
C TYR A 99 7.30 11.75 -10.75
N VAL A 100 6.06 11.34 -10.47
CA VAL A 100 4.84 12.07 -10.89
C VAL A 100 4.76 13.47 -10.29
N SER A 101 4.42 14.47 -11.10
CA SER A 101 4.11 15.83 -10.66
C SER A 101 3.01 16.43 -11.53
N LYS A 102 2.07 17.15 -10.92
CA LYS A 102 0.94 17.72 -11.66
C LYS A 102 1.41 18.93 -12.46
N PRO A 103 1.19 18.99 -13.78
CA PRO A 103 1.47 20.20 -14.53
C PRO A 103 0.53 21.33 -14.10
N VAL A 104 1.08 22.54 -13.95
CA VAL A 104 0.36 23.71 -13.44
C VAL A 104 0.22 24.78 -14.51
N ASP A 105 1.33 25.16 -15.14
CA ASP A 105 1.36 26.20 -16.17
C ASP A 105 2.34 25.83 -17.28
N GLY A 106 2.07 26.34 -18.47
CA GLY A 106 2.82 26.02 -19.67
C GLY A 106 2.27 26.70 -20.92
N THR A 107 2.94 26.47 -22.03
CA THR A 107 2.62 27.10 -23.31
C THR A 107 1.97 26.09 -24.24
N MET A 108 0.78 26.41 -24.76
CA MET A 108 0.15 25.60 -25.81
C MET A 108 0.88 25.79 -27.14
N HIS A 109 1.52 24.73 -27.63
CA HIS A 109 2.13 24.68 -28.95
C HIS A 109 1.16 24.01 -29.95
N SER A 110 0.34 24.82 -30.62
CA SER A 110 -0.72 24.31 -31.51
C SER A 110 -0.22 23.83 -32.88
N TYR A 111 1.03 24.15 -33.25
CA TYR A 111 1.59 23.75 -34.54
C TYR A 111 1.68 22.23 -34.66
N ALA A 112 1.23 21.70 -35.80
CA ALA A 112 1.17 20.26 -36.09
C ALA A 112 0.48 19.40 -35.01
N GLY A 113 -0.33 20.00 -34.13
CA GLY A 113 -0.96 19.30 -33.01
C GLY A 113 0.02 18.87 -31.91
N CYS A 114 1.16 19.58 -31.75
CA CYS A 114 2.20 19.26 -30.76
C CYS A 114 1.66 19.18 -29.32
N GLY A 115 0.82 20.14 -28.92
CA GLY A 115 0.12 20.11 -27.63
C GLY A 115 0.74 21.03 -26.58
N MET A 116 0.49 20.74 -25.30
CA MET A 116 0.97 21.55 -24.19
C MET A 116 2.44 21.30 -23.92
N HIS A 117 3.22 22.38 -23.76
CA HIS A 117 4.57 22.34 -23.20
C HIS A 117 4.51 22.86 -21.77
N TRP A 118 4.54 21.96 -20.80
CA TRP A 118 4.45 22.32 -19.39
C TRP A 118 5.78 22.86 -18.86
N GLU A 119 5.71 23.93 -18.06
CA GLU A 119 6.88 24.64 -17.55
C GLU A 119 6.97 24.58 -16.01
N THR A 120 5.83 24.50 -15.34
CA THR A 120 5.75 24.44 -13.88
C THR A 120 4.90 23.27 -13.40
N PHE A 121 5.28 22.71 -12.25
CA PHE A 121 4.72 21.46 -11.74
C PHE A 121 4.53 21.51 -10.21
N ASN A 122 3.50 20.79 -9.73
CA ASN A 122 3.24 20.56 -8.32
C ASN A 122 3.37 19.07 -7.98
N LYS A 123 4.41 18.74 -7.21
CA LYS A 123 4.71 17.36 -6.80
C LYS A 123 3.61 16.74 -5.94
N ARG A 124 3.16 17.46 -4.91
CA ARG A 124 2.21 16.96 -3.91
C ARG A 124 0.85 16.66 -4.55
N ASP A 125 0.35 17.59 -5.37
CA ASP A 125 -0.92 17.42 -6.07
C ASP A 125 -0.83 16.29 -7.11
N GLY A 126 0.32 16.16 -7.78
CA GLY A 126 0.58 15.06 -8.71
C GLY A 126 0.53 13.69 -8.04
N GLN A 127 1.18 13.56 -6.87
CA GLN A 127 1.15 12.34 -6.06
C GLN A 127 -0.25 12.01 -5.55
N GLN A 128 -1.02 13.02 -5.15
CA GLN A 128 -2.41 12.84 -4.74
C GLN A 128 -3.28 12.33 -5.90
N ASP A 129 -3.26 13.02 -7.04
CA ASP A 129 -4.05 12.66 -8.23
C ASP A 129 -3.67 11.26 -8.74
N PHE A 130 -2.36 10.96 -8.78
CA PHE A 130 -1.84 9.64 -9.16
C PHE A 130 -2.36 8.55 -8.22
N ARG A 131 -2.25 8.76 -6.90
CA ARG A 131 -2.73 7.81 -5.89
C ARG A 131 -4.22 7.55 -6.03
N GLU A 132 -5.04 8.58 -6.23
CA GLU A 132 -6.48 8.41 -6.43
C GLU A 132 -6.79 7.56 -7.67
N LYS A 133 -6.14 7.85 -8.80
CA LYS A 133 -6.34 7.11 -10.06
C LYS A 133 -5.83 5.66 -9.97
N ILE A 134 -4.66 5.44 -9.37
CA ILE A 134 -4.10 4.09 -9.17
C ILE A 134 -4.94 3.29 -8.19
N ASN A 135 -5.42 3.87 -7.10
CA ASN A 135 -6.31 3.16 -6.17
C ASN A 135 -7.64 2.79 -6.80
N ALA A 136 -8.16 3.59 -7.74
CA ALA A 136 -9.31 3.18 -8.54
C ALA A 136 -9.00 1.92 -9.37
N VAL A 137 -7.81 1.81 -9.98
CA VAL A 137 -7.37 0.61 -10.70
C VAL A 137 -7.20 -0.58 -9.75
N LEU A 138 -6.43 -0.42 -8.67
CA LEU A 138 -6.16 -1.51 -7.72
C LEU A 138 -7.41 -2.01 -7.01
N SER A 139 -8.44 -1.17 -6.84
CA SER A 139 -9.73 -1.59 -6.26
C SER A 139 -10.48 -2.63 -7.11
N HIS A 140 -10.12 -2.75 -8.39
CA HIS A 140 -10.66 -3.79 -9.27
C HIS A 140 -9.86 -5.08 -9.22
N TYR A 141 -8.67 -5.12 -8.62
CA TYR A 141 -7.85 -6.32 -8.59
C TYR A 141 -8.44 -7.36 -7.64
N GLU A 142 -8.46 -8.63 -8.06
CA GLU A 142 -8.93 -9.75 -7.22
C GLU A 142 -8.17 -9.86 -5.90
N LYS A 143 -6.92 -9.40 -5.87
CA LYS A 143 -6.17 -9.22 -4.63
C LYS A 143 -6.29 -7.77 -4.20
N ARG A 144 -6.79 -7.56 -2.98
CA ARG A 144 -7.02 -6.21 -2.48
C ARG A 144 -5.70 -5.53 -2.09
N PHE A 145 -5.32 -4.51 -2.85
CA PHE A 145 -4.16 -3.65 -2.61
C PHE A 145 -4.55 -2.18 -2.76
N ALA A 146 -3.77 -1.30 -2.13
CA ALA A 146 -3.88 0.14 -2.29
C ALA A 146 -2.50 0.80 -2.17
N LEU A 147 -2.29 1.86 -2.95
CA LEU A 147 -1.18 2.79 -2.82
C LEU A 147 -1.40 3.70 -1.61
N SER A 148 -0.47 3.66 -0.67
CA SER A 148 -0.46 4.50 0.53
C SER A 148 -0.13 5.96 0.21
N GLU A 149 -0.34 6.85 1.17
CA GLU A 149 0.04 8.27 1.03
C GLU A 149 1.55 8.47 0.84
N ASN A 150 2.35 7.50 1.29
CA ASN A 150 3.81 7.50 1.14
C ASN A 150 4.27 6.80 -0.14
N GLY A 151 3.35 6.39 -1.03
CA GLY A 151 3.70 5.77 -2.30
C GLY A 151 4.09 4.29 -2.21
N GLN A 152 3.60 3.57 -1.20
CA GLN A 152 3.85 2.14 -1.05
C GLN A 152 2.58 1.33 -1.36
N VAL A 153 2.70 0.26 -2.13
CA VAL A 153 1.60 -0.67 -2.39
C VAL A 153 1.46 -1.61 -1.20
N LEU A 154 0.31 -1.52 -0.54
CA LEU A 154 -0.01 -2.28 0.67
C LEU A 154 -1.26 -3.11 0.45
N HIS A 155 -1.30 -4.29 1.05
CA HIS A 155 -2.54 -5.05 1.14
C HIS A 155 -3.63 -4.23 1.82
N GLU A 156 -4.83 -4.27 1.26
CA GLU A 156 -5.99 -3.72 1.94
C GLU A 156 -6.43 -4.59 3.12
N PRO A 157 -7.08 -3.95 4.10
CA PRO A 157 -7.82 -4.63 5.17
C PRO A 157 -8.83 -5.65 4.63
N GLU A 158 -9.16 -6.66 5.42
CA GLU A 158 -10.38 -7.43 5.20
C GLU A 158 -11.61 -6.51 5.39
N SER A 159 -12.70 -6.77 4.66
CA SER A 159 -13.86 -5.87 4.68
C SER A 159 -14.46 -5.78 6.08
N GLY A 160 -14.66 -4.55 6.56
CA GLY A 160 -15.12 -4.25 7.92
C GLY A 160 -14.00 -3.93 8.90
N PHE A 161 -12.74 -4.24 8.56
CA PHE A 161 -11.58 -3.92 9.39
C PHE A 161 -10.85 -2.63 8.96
N GLU A 162 -11.27 -1.97 7.88
CA GLU A 162 -10.62 -0.76 7.37
C GLU A 162 -10.39 0.34 8.42
N PRO A 163 -11.36 0.66 9.31
CA PRO A 163 -11.21 1.77 10.24
C PRO A 163 -10.06 1.59 11.25
N ILE A 164 -9.65 0.36 11.56
CA ILE A 164 -8.60 0.13 12.56
C ILE A 164 -7.23 0.61 12.10
N PHE A 165 -6.97 0.57 10.79
CA PHE A 165 -5.67 0.94 10.22
C PHE A 165 -5.51 2.45 10.03
N ASN A 166 -6.62 3.16 9.89
CA ASN A 166 -6.64 4.62 9.76
C ASN A 166 -6.86 5.31 11.13
N ALA A 167 -7.07 4.53 12.19
CA ALA A 167 -7.28 5.09 13.52
C ALA A 167 -5.96 5.59 14.09
N ASP A 168 -5.97 6.80 14.63
CA ASP A 168 -4.83 7.31 15.39
C ASP A 168 -4.48 6.37 16.55
N ILE A 169 -3.19 6.10 16.71
CA ILE A 169 -2.67 5.39 17.87
C ILE A 169 -2.66 6.39 19.03
N PRO A 170 -3.55 6.25 20.04
CA PRO A 170 -3.73 7.26 21.06
C PRO A 170 -2.68 7.12 22.16
N SER A 171 -1.41 7.27 21.79
CA SER A 171 -0.25 7.19 22.68
C SER A 171 0.73 8.31 22.36
N ASP A 172 1.17 9.02 23.40
CA ASP A 172 2.23 10.02 23.27
C ASP A 172 3.63 9.39 23.44
N ASP A 173 3.66 8.10 23.81
CA ASP A 173 4.87 7.29 23.85
C ASP A 173 5.28 6.90 22.41
N ALA A 174 6.33 7.54 21.92
CA ALA A 174 6.90 7.32 20.59
C ALA A 174 7.38 5.88 20.35
N ASN A 175 7.79 5.16 21.41
CA ASN A 175 8.17 3.75 21.28
C ASN A 175 6.94 2.88 20.99
N VAL A 176 5.80 3.16 21.64
CA VAL A 176 4.54 2.44 21.39
C VAL A 176 4.00 2.75 19.99
N SER A 177 3.83 4.04 19.67
CA SER A 177 3.25 4.43 18.37
C SER A 177 4.15 4.01 17.20
N GLY A 178 5.46 4.18 17.32
CA GLY A 178 6.43 3.77 16.31
C GLY A 178 6.43 2.26 16.06
N ARG A 179 6.42 1.43 17.11
CA ARG A 179 6.39 -0.03 16.96
C ARG A 179 5.08 -0.54 16.38
N VAL A 180 3.93 0.03 16.78
CA VAL A 180 2.63 -0.34 16.20
C VAL A 180 2.56 0.04 14.71
N ALA A 181 3.04 1.23 14.35
CA ALA A 181 3.10 1.66 12.95
C ALA A 181 4.03 0.76 12.12
N ALA A 182 5.22 0.44 12.62
CA ALA A 182 6.17 -0.45 11.96
C ALA A 182 5.62 -1.87 11.76
N ALA A 183 5.03 -2.47 12.81
CA ALA A 183 4.40 -3.78 12.72
C ALA A 183 3.23 -3.79 11.73
N THR A 184 2.41 -2.74 11.72
CA THR A 184 1.30 -2.58 10.78
C THR A 184 1.79 -2.49 9.33
N LEU A 185 2.83 -1.69 9.10
CA LEU A 185 3.44 -1.57 7.77
C LEU A 185 4.05 -2.90 7.32
N GLN A 186 4.83 -3.57 8.18
CA GLN A 186 5.46 -4.85 7.86
C GLN A 186 4.42 -5.93 7.53
N TYR A 187 3.32 -5.98 8.28
CA TYR A 187 2.26 -6.95 8.03
C TYR A 187 1.57 -6.74 6.67
N ARG A 188 1.35 -5.48 6.29
CA ARG A 188 0.59 -5.10 5.10
C ARG A 188 1.43 -4.95 3.84
N ARG A 189 2.76 -4.82 3.97
CA ARG A 189 3.67 -4.61 2.84
C ARG A 189 3.45 -5.72 1.79
N HIS A 190 3.42 -5.34 0.52
CA HIS A 190 3.46 -6.32 -0.55
C HIS A 190 4.71 -7.22 -0.44
N GLY A 191 4.56 -8.49 -0.81
CA GLY A 191 5.62 -9.50 -0.63
C GLY A 191 5.89 -9.93 0.82
N ALA A 192 5.12 -9.45 1.82
CA ALA A 192 5.27 -9.89 3.20
C ALA A 192 5.08 -11.41 3.33
N THR A 193 6.15 -12.08 3.74
CA THR A 193 6.14 -13.53 3.94
C THR A 193 5.37 -13.91 5.20
N ILE A 194 5.07 -15.20 5.37
CA ILE A 194 4.53 -15.72 6.65
C ILE A 194 5.45 -15.40 7.83
N ALA A 195 6.76 -15.34 7.60
CA ALA A 195 7.73 -14.96 8.64
C ALA A 195 7.60 -13.47 9.00
N ASP A 196 7.46 -12.58 8.00
CA ASP A 196 7.23 -11.14 8.23
C ASP A 196 5.94 -10.90 9.00
N ARG A 197 4.84 -11.56 8.59
CA ARG A 197 3.55 -11.45 9.28
C ARG A 197 3.63 -11.96 10.72
N ARG A 198 4.36 -13.05 10.97
CA ARG A 198 4.59 -13.58 12.33
C ARG A 198 5.40 -12.60 13.17
N GLN A 199 6.41 -11.97 12.60
CA GLN A 199 7.22 -10.96 13.28
C GLN A 199 6.37 -9.74 13.67
N ALA A 200 5.54 -9.23 12.75
CA ALA A 200 4.62 -8.14 13.04
C ALA A 200 3.64 -8.47 14.19
N VAL A 201 3.04 -9.67 14.18
CA VAL A 201 2.17 -10.13 15.28
C VAL A 201 2.93 -10.19 16.61
N ARG A 202 4.17 -10.66 16.61
CA ARG A 202 5.02 -10.70 17.81
C ARG A 202 5.33 -9.28 18.31
N GLU A 203 5.62 -8.35 17.43
CA GLU A 203 5.88 -6.96 17.80
C GLU A 203 4.66 -6.30 18.47
N LEU A 204 3.45 -6.56 17.95
CA LEU A 204 2.22 -6.11 18.61
C LEU A 204 2.05 -6.75 19.99
N ALA A 205 2.32 -8.05 20.13
CA ALA A 205 2.30 -8.71 21.44
C ALA A 205 3.32 -8.07 22.42
N ASP A 206 4.51 -7.73 21.94
CA ASP A 206 5.56 -7.01 22.69
C ASP A 206 5.15 -5.62 23.14
N VAL A 207 4.45 -4.87 22.29
CA VAL A 207 3.82 -3.62 22.70
C VAL A 207 2.78 -3.86 23.80
N LEU A 208 1.93 -4.88 23.66
CA LEU A 208 0.92 -5.18 24.68
C LEU A 208 1.54 -5.58 26.03
N GLU A 209 2.65 -6.33 26.03
CA GLU A 209 3.38 -6.67 27.26
C GLU A 209 4.05 -5.46 27.90
N TYR A 210 4.59 -4.56 27.09
CA TYR A 210 5.12 -3.29 27.60
C TYR A 210 4.03 -2.46 28.30
N LEU A 211 2.80 -2.48 27.77
CA LEU A 211 1.64 -1.81 28.36
C LEU A 211 1.04 -2.54 29.57
N ARG A 212 1.42 -3.80 29.79
CA ARG A 212 0.85 -4.68 30.82
C ARG A 212 0.83 -4.09 32.24
N PRO A 213 1.88 -3.43 32.76
CA PRO A 213 1.83 -2.85 34.10
C PRO A 213 0.69 -1.84 34.26
N LYS A 214 0.45 -1.04 33.23
CA LYS A 214 -0.63 -0.04 33.20
C LYS A 214 -2.01 -0.68 33.02
N MET A 215 -2.10 -1.87 32.42
CA MET A 215 -3.37 -2.59 32.26
C MET A 215 -3.93 -3.18 33.56
N LYS A 216 -3.07 -3.45 34.55
CA LYS A 216 -3.49 -4.05 35.83
C LYS A 216 -4.49 -3.20 36.61
N GLU A 217 -4.47 -1.89 36.38
CA GLU A 217 -5.40 -0.94 36.99
C GLU A 217 -6.72 -0.86 36.22
N LEU A 218 -6.75 -1.38 34.99
CA LEU A 218 -7.85 -1.22 34.04
C LEU A 218 -8.69 -2.48 33.81
N ILE A 219 -8.13 -3.68 33.99
CA ILE A 219 -8.81 -4.97 33.75
C ILE A 219 -8.55 -5.96 34.89
N THR A 220 -9.35 -7.02 34.97
CA THR A 220 -9.14 -8.04 36.01
C THR A 220 -7.88 -8.86 35.71
N SER A 221 -7.28 -9.45 36.75
CA SER A 221 -6.13 -10.35 36.60
C SER A 221 -6.43 -11.58 35.74
N LYS A 222 -7.70 -12.00 35.68
CA LYS A 222 -8.14 -13.12 34.83
C LYS A 222 -8.20 -12.71 33.37
N ASP A 223 -8.78 -11.55 33.06
CA ASP A 223 -8.83 -11.01 31.69
C ASP A 223 -7.41 -10.78 31.17
N GLU A 224 -6.53 -10.22 32.01
CA GLU A 224 -5.12 -10.06 31.70
C GLU A 224 -4.48 -11.41 31.35
N ALA A 225 -4.65 -12.43 32.21
CA ALA A 225 -4.09 -13.74 31.98
C ALA A 225 -4.57 -14.35 30.66
N ASP A 226 -5.84 -14.17 30.29
CA ASP A 226 -6.39 -14.67 29.02
C ASP A 226 -5.75 -13.96 27.81
N LEU A 227 -5.55 -12.63 27.86
CA LEU A 227 -4.88 -11.88 26.79
C LEU A 227 -3.45 -12.36 26.53
N PHE A 228 -2.68 -12.62 27.59
CA PHE A 228 -1.27 -13.05 27.48
C PHE A 228 -1.11 -14.56 27.29
N ASN A 229 -2.10 -15.38 27.63
CA ASN A 229 -2.11 -16.82 27.35
C ASN A 229 -1.93 -17.10 25.86
N ILE A 230 -2.60 -16.33 25.00
CA ILE A 230 -2.47 -16.44 23.55
C ILE A 230 -1.02 -16.18 23.11
N ALA A 231 -0.40 -15.10 23.62
CA ALA A 231 0.97 -14.73 23.25
C ALA A 231 1.99 -15.80 23.64
N ASN A 232 1.76 -16.44 24.79
CA ASN A 232 2.72 -17.34 25.43
C ASN A 232 2.60 -18.80 24.95
N ASN A 233 1.41 -19.25 24.53
CA ASN A 233 1.13 -20.67 24.28
C ASN A 233 0.75 -21.02 22.84
N PHE A 234 0.51 -20.04 21.96
CA PHE A 234 0.00 -20.26 20.60
C PHE A 234 0.99 -19.82 19.50
N GLY A 235 2.29 -19.99 19.75
CA GLY A 235 3.34 -19.83 18.73
C GLY A 235 3.59 -18.39 18.31
N VAL A 236 3.26 -17.41 19.15
CA VAL A 236 3.52 -15.97 18.90
C VAL A 236 4.92 -15.60 19.41
N ARG A 237 5.19 -15.78 20.71
CA ARG A 237 6.48 -15.41 21.32
C ARG A 237 7.47 -16.54 21.48
N HIS A 238 7.02 -17.66 22.01
CA HIS A 238 7.90 -18.77 22.37
C HIS A 238 7.92 -19.82 21.27
N HIS A 239 9.09 -20.45 21.10
CA HIS A 239 9.29 -21.53 20.14
C HIS A 239 9.72 -22.79 20.92
N ASN A 240 8.75 -23.55 21.40
CA ASN A 240 8.96 -24.82 22.10
C ASN A 240 7.88 -25.84 21.71
N GLU A 241 8.11 -27.11 22.04
CA GLU A 241 7.22 -28.22 21.66
C GLU A 241 5.82 -28.15 22.27
N LYS A 242 5.63 -27.33 23.31
CA LYS A 242 4.33 -27.14 23.97
C LYS A 242 3.44 -26.12 23.26
N GLN A 243 3.96 -25.42 22.25
CA GLN A 243 3.20 -24.42 21.52
C GLN A 243 2.11 -25.07 20.67
N LYS A 244 0.92 -24.46 20.69
CA LYS A 244 -0.20 -24.85 19.84
C LYS A 244 -0.04 -24.17 18.48
N THR A 245 0.57 -24.87 17.52
CA THR A 245 0.90 -24.34 16.18
C THR A 245 0.18 -25.04 15.03
N GLY A 246 -0.71 -26.00 15.31
CA GLY A 246 -1.45 -26.78 14.31
C GLY A 246 -2.54 -26.01 13.55
N TYR A 247 -2.43 -24.69 13.44
CA TYR A 247 -3.37 -23.83 12.72
C TYR A 247 -2.87 -23.54 11.31
N ASP A 248 -3.79 -23.19 10.40
CA ASP A 248 -3.39 -22.54 9.16
C ASP A 248 -2.67 -21.22 9.49
N ALA A 249 -1.40 -21.11 9.06
CA ALA A 249 -0.56 -20.00 9.46
C ALA A 249 -1.07 -18.65 8.94
N SER A 250 -1.68 -18.62 7.75
CA SER A 250 -2.17 -17.38 7.15
C SER A 250 -3.40 -16.88 7.92
N LEU A 251 -4.38 -17.75 8.14
CA LEU A 251 -5.60 -17.41 8.88
C LEU A 251 -5.30 -17.07 10.34
N TRP A 252 -4.44 -17.86 10.99
CA TRP A 252 -4.03 -17.62 12.37
C TRP A 252 -3.35 -16.25 12.53
N LEU A 253 -2.39 -15.92 11.67
CA LEU A 253 -1.68 -14.65 11.74
C LEU A 253 -2.58 -13.46 11.38
N SER A 254 -3.54 -13.62 10.46
CA SER A 254 -4.57 -12.60 10.20
C SER A 254 -5.38 -12.31 11.45
N TRP A 255 -5.97 -13.35 12.06
CA TRP A 255 -6.74 -13.17 13.28
C TRP A 255 -5.91 -12.55 14.43
N MET A 256 -4.71 -13.07 14.68
CA MET A 256 -3.85 -12.56 15.75
C MET A 256 -3.41 -11.12 15.52
N PHE A 257 -3.12 -10.74 14.28
CA PHE A 257 -2.78 -9.36 13.95
C PHE A 257 -3.91 -8.40 14.34
N TYR A 258 -5.14 -8.67 13.88
CA TYR A 258 -6.31 -7.85 14.22
C TYR A 258 -6.60 -7.84 15.71
N TYR A 259 -6.53 -9.00 16.36
CA TYR A 259 -6.75 -9.15 17.79
C TYR A 259 -5.81 -8.27 18.62
N TYR A 260 -4.49 -8.33 18.37
CA TYR A 260 -3.53 -7.53 19.13
C TYR A 260 -3.66 -6.05 18.80
N LEU A 261 -3.79 -5.70 17.52
CA LEU A 261 -3.95 -4.31 17.11
C LEU A 261 -5.20 -3.68 17.78
N SER A 262 -6.34 -4.36 17.74
CA SER A 262 -7.58 -3.86 18.36
C SER A 262 -7.44 -3.75 19.88
N THR A 263 -6.78 -4.71 20.50
CA THR A 263 -6.55 -4.70 21.95
C THR A 263 -5.68 -3.51 22.35
N ILE A 264 -4.60 -3.24 21.62
CA ILE A 264 -3.73 -2.09 21.87
C ILE A 264 -4.51 -0.77 21.72
N HIS A 265 -5.31 -0.61 20.67
CA HIS A 265 -6.15 0.60 20.51
C HIS A 265 -7.10 0.79 21.69
N VAL A 266 -7.76 -0.27 22.17
CA VAL A 266 -8.68 -0.19 23.31
C VAL A 266 -7.92 0.19 24.59
N VAL A 267 -6.80 -0.48 24.85
CA VAL A 267 -5.96 -0.25 26.03
C VAL A 267 -5.47 1.20 26.08
N LEU A 268 -4.92 1.71 24.97
CA LEU A 268 -4.42 3.08 24.89
C LEU A 268 -5.54 4.12 25.02
N ARG A 269 -6.70 3.90 24.41
CA ARG A 269 -7.87 4.79 24.56
C ARG A 269 -8.38 4.84 25.99
N LYS A 270 -8.35 3.71 26.69
CA LYS A 270 -8.77 3.65 28.09
C LYS A 270 -7.81 4.42 28.98
N MET A 271 -6.50 4.27 28.77
CA MET A 271 -5.46 5.03 29.50
C MET A 271 -5.55 6.54 29.28
N ARG A 272 -6.01 7.03 28.12
CA ARG A 272 -6.21 8.47 27.87
C ARG A 272 -7.49 9.06 28.47
N ARG A 273 -8.46 8.22 28.86
CA ARG A 273 -9.75 8.66 29.41
C ARG A 273 -9.73 8.80 30.93
N GLU A 274 -8.59 8.54 31.55
CA GLU A 274 -8.22 8.86 32.93
C GLU A 274 -7.32 10.10 32.94
#